data_AF-A0A2S6QKJ9-F1
#
_entry.id   AF-A0A2S6QKJ9-F1
#
_cell.length_a   1.000
_cell.length_b   1.000
_cell.length_c   1.000
_cell.angle_alpha   90.00
_cell.angle_beta   90.00
_cell.angle_gamma   90.00
#
_symmetry.space_group_name_H-M   'P 1'
#
loop_
_entity.id
_entity.type
_entity.pdbx_description
1 polymer ?
#
loop_
_entity_poly.entity_id
_entity_poly.type
_entity_poly.pdbx_seq_one_letter_code
_entity_poly.pdbx_strand_id
1 'polypeptide(L)'
;MTNYSICVFPGDGIGSEVTECSLKVLTSLQKIGGPSFTFETHPAGHGTYLKQGHAMPETSMTKAKEADSVLVGAMDVAQIPPGGGDPLRDLRVGLEVGASVRPSRTIPGIEAPVKKIDCVIVREVTEGLYSRIEYMVNEDTACAVRLITRGASSKTANMAFQQAIERQNRVNSEHKTPKVTAVHKVGALKLTDGLFLESVKEVSLNYPNVEYETRNIDACALEMIREPETFDVILSTNTFGDILSDIAAGLSAGLGLAASGCIGEKWAYFEPVHGTAPDIAGKGIANPCASILSAAMMVRHLGEANCADVIENAVYSVINKGNIRTGDLGGKATSKQMTTEIIEEITRKTK
;
A
#
# COMPACT_ATOMS: atom_id res chain seq x y z
N MET A 1 -11.92 11.37 24.17
CA MET A 1 -11.20 11.22 22.90
C MET A 1 -10.26 10.04 23.06
N THR A 2 -10.34 9.06 22.16
CA THR A 2 -9.47 7.89 22.14
C THR A 2 -8.04 8.32 21.80
N ASN A 3 -7.04 7.69 22.43
CA ASN A 3 -5.63 7.88 22.10
C ASN A 3 -5.06 6.57 21.55
N TYR A 4 -4.45 6.62 20.38
CA TYR A 4 -3.81 5.47 19.74
C TYR A 4 -2.28 5.58 19.82
N SER A 5 -1.61 4.49 20.16
CA SER A 5 -0.16 4.34 20.10
C SER A 5 0.26 3.82 18.73
N ILE A 6 1.10 4.59 18.03
CA ILE A 6 1.55 4.27 16.67
C ILE A 6 3.06 4.06 16.67
N CYS A 7 3.51 2.89 16.25
CA CYS A 7 4.91 2.62 15.99
C CYS A 7 5.29 3.19 14.63
N VAL A 8 6.36 3.97 14.55
CA VAL A 8 6.76 4.68 13.34
C VAL A 8 8.13 4.20 12.88
N PHE A 9 8.21 3.77 11.61
CA PHE A 9 9.44 3.43 10.91
C PHE A 9 9.67 4.41 9.75
N PRO A 10 10.35 5.55 9.97
CA PRO A 10 10.57 6.53 8.89
C PRO A 10 11.38 5.96 7.73
N GLY A 11 12.29 5.03 8.04
CA GLY A 11 13.16 4.36 7.07
C GLY A 11 14.18 5.30 6.42
N ASP A 12 14.35 5.15 5.11
CA ASP A 12 15.43 5.71 4.30
C ASP A 12 14.93 6.72 3.26
N GLY A 13 15.84 7.55 2.74
CA GLY A 13 15.56 8.53 1.68
C GLY A 13 14.43 9.50 2.06
N ILE A 14 13.47 9.71 1.15
CA ILE A 14 12.31 10.58 1.39
C ILE A 14 11.36 10.05 2.48
N GLY A 15 11.52 8.80 2.92
CA GLY A 15 10.65 8.17 3.91
C GLY A 15 10.51 9.01 5.18
N SER A 16 11.61 9.59 5.66
CA SER A 16 11.60 10.48 6.82
C SER A 16 10.79 11.77 6.60
N GLU A 17 10.92 12.40 5.44
CA GLU A 17 10.22 13.65 5.08
C GLU A 17 8.70 13.44 4.97
N VAL A 18 8.28 12.39 4.26
CA VAL A 18 6.85 12.11 4.05
C VAL A 18 6.18 11.58 5.31
N THR A 19 6.91 10.81 6.14
CA THR A 19 6.41 10.35 7.44
C THR A 19 6.13 11.54 8.34
N GLU A 20 7.05 12.51 8.44
CA GLU A 20 6.83 13.72 9.25
C GLU A 20 5.57 14.49 8.79
N CYS A 21 5.31 14.54 7.49
CA CYS A 21 4.10 15.14 6.93
C CYS A 21 2.84 14.42 7.41
N SER A 22 2.82 13.08 7.37
CA SER A 22 1.72 12.25 7.86
C SER A 22 1.47 12.45 9.34
N LEU A 23 2.51 12.50 10.18
CA LEU A 23 2.37 12.73 11.63
C LEU A 23 1.72 14.09 11.93
N LYS A 24 2.04 15.14 11.15
CA LYS A 24 1.43 16.47 11.28
C LYS A 24 -0.06 16.46 10.91
N VAL A 25 -0.43 15.74 9.84
CA VAL A 25 -1.83 15.57 9.45
C VAL A 25 -2.61 14.83 10.54
N LEU A 26 -2.10 13.72 11.04
CA LEU A 26 -2.72 12.95 12.13
C LEU A 26 -2.91 13.78 13.39
N THR A 27 -1.89 14.56 13.78
CA THR A 27 -1.96 15.47 14.94
C THR A 27 -3.05 16.54 14.75
N SER A 28 -3.30 16.98 13.52
CA SER A 28 -4.30 18.00 13.24
C SER A 28 -5.75 17.55 13.47
N LEU A 29 -6.02 16.24 13.51
CA LEU A 29 -7.36 15.69 13.73
C LEU A 29 -7.94 16.07 15.10
N GLN A 30 -7.10 16.26 16.12
CA GLN A 30 -7.57 16.73 17.44
C GLN A 30 -8.27 18.09 17.35
N LYS A 31 -7.87 18.95 16.41
CA LYS A 31 -8.47 20.29 16.22
C LYS A 31 -9.92 20.23 15.74
N ILE A 32 -10.33 19.09 15.18
CA ILE A 32 -11.69 18.85 14.67
C ILE A 32 -12.45 17.83 15.54
N GLY A 33 -11.97 17.55 16.76
CA GLY A 33 -12.60 16.60 17.68
C GLY A 33 -12.31 15.12 17.39
N GLY A 34 -11.35 14.83 16.51
CA GLY A 34 -10.88 13.47 16.23
C GLY A 34 -9.99 12.87 17.34
N PRO A 35 -9.47 11.66 17.14
CA PRO A 35 -8.62 10.98 18.11
C PRO A 35 -7.26 11.67 18.28
N SER A 36 -6.56 11.33 19.37
CA SER A 36 -5.15 11.66 19.58
C SER A 36 -4.25 10.49 19.22
N PHE A 37 -2.98 10.79 18.90
CA PHE A 37 -1.99 9.79 18.54
C PHE A 37 -0.70 10.03 19.31
N THR A 38 -0.13 8.96 19.85
CA THR A 38 1.21 8.93 20.44
C THR A 38 2.13 8.20 19.48
N PHE A 39 3.22 8.84 19.05
CA PHE A 39 4.14 8.28 18.07
C PHE A 39 5.44 7.83 18.74
N GLU A 40 5.81 6.56 18.58
CA GLU A 40 7.12 6.03 19.00
C GLU A 40 7.94 5.65 17.77
N THR A 41 9.03 6.36 17.53
CA THR A 41 9.89 6.16 16.35
C THR A 41 10.96 5.12 16.64
N HIS A 42 11.08 4.13 15.75
CA HIS A 42 12.06 3.05 15.87
C HIS A 42 12.90 2.89 14.59
N PRO A 43 14.14 2.39 14.72
CA PRO A 43 15.04 2.21 13.59
C PRO A 43 14.63 0.99 12.74
N ALA A 44 14.59 1.16 11.43
CA ALA A 44 14.51 0.10 10.43
C ALA A 44 15.06 0.62 9.09
N GLY A 45 15.44 -0.27 8.17
CA GLY A 45 15.94 0.09 6.83
C GLY A 45 17.47 0.03 6.68
N HIS A 46 17.95 0.45 5.50
CA HIS A 46 19.37 0.42 5.14
C HIS A 46 20.23 1.31 6.03
N GLY A 47 19.75 2.51 6.37
CA GLY A 47 20.45 3.40 7.30
C GLY A 47 20.60 2.81 8.70
N THR A 48 19.70 1.90 9.10
CA THR A 48 19.82 1.13 10.34
C THR A 48 20.86 0.02 10.20
N TYR A 49 20.84 -0.71 9.08
CA TYR A 49 21.86 -1.70 8.77
C TYR A 49 23.28 -1.12 8.82
N LEU A 50 23.51 0.05 8.20
CA LEU A 50 24.82 0.71 8.23
C LEU A 50 25.31 1.06 9.64
N LYS A 51 24.40 1.31 10.58
CA LYS A 51 24.73 1.71 11.96
C LYS A 51 24.87 0.53 12.92
N GLN A 52 24.07 -0.52 12.72
CA GLN A 52 23.88 -1.60 13.71
C GLN A 52 24.19 -3.00 13.16
N GLY A 53 24.44 -3.13 11.85
CA GLY A 53 24.66 -4.43 11.20
C GLY A 53 23.40 -5.26 10.97
N HIS A 54 22.21 -4.74 11.30
CA HIS A 54 20.90 -5.36 11.06
C HIS A 54 19.90 -4.32 10.58
N ALA A 55 19.12 -4.64 9.55
CA ALA A 55 18.14 -3.72 8.97
C ALA A 55 16.82 -3.61 9.75
N MET A 56 16.49 -4.62 10.57
CA MET A 56 15.32 -4.65 11.43
C MET A 56 15.70 -5.20 12.81
N PRO A 57 16.03 -4.34 13.79
CA PRO A 57 16.33 -4.79 15.15
C PRO A 57 15.15 -5.52 15.79
N GLU A 58 15.41 -6.53 16.63
CA GLU A 58 14.34 -7.26 17.33
C GLU A 58 13.49 -6.35 18.23
N THR A 59 14.11 -5.34 18.85
CA THR A 59 13.40 -4.34 19.67
C THR A 59 12.40 -3.54 18.85
N SER A 60 12.73 -3.22 17.59
CA SER A 60 11.82 -2.56 16.65
C SER A 60 10.58 -3.42 16.38
N MET A 61 10.77 -4.72 16.13
CA MET A 61 9.65 -5.66 15.92
C MET A 61 8.78 -5.81 17.17
N THR A 62 9.38 -5.92 18.36
CA THR A 62 8.63 -5.96 19.62
C THR A 62 7.74 -4.73 19.77
N LYS A 63 8.29 -3.55 19.49
CA LYS A 63 7.55 -2.28 19.56
C LYS A 63 6.44 -2.17 18.53
N ALA A 64 6.65 -2.69 17.32
CA ALA A 64 5.60 -2.79 16.31
C ALA A 64 4.42 -3.65 16.79
N LYS A 65 4.67 -4.72 17.56
CA LYS A 65 3.62 -5.60 18.09
C LYS A 65 2.89 -5.05 19.31
N GLU A 66 3.50 -4.15 20.06
CA GLU A 66 2.94 -3.47 21.24
C GLU A 66 2.02 -2.29 20.88
N ALA A 67 2.22 -1.68 19.71
CA ALA A 67 1.44 -0.54 19.24
C ALA A 67 0.06 -0.96 18.69
N ASP A 68 -0.87 0.00 18.64
CA ASP A 68 -2.18 -0.20 18.02
C ASP A 68 -2.08 -0.30 16.50
N SER A 69 -1.09 0.38 15.90
CA SER A 69 -0.77 0.24 14.48
C SER A 69 0.66 0.70 14.17
N VAL A 70 1.09 0.47 12.93
CA VAL A 70 2.44 0.76 12.45
C VAL A 70 2.37 1.63 11.19
N LEU A 71 3.14 2.71 11.16
CA LEU A 71 3.33 3.58 9.99
C LEU A 71 4.76 3.47 9.47
N VAL A 72 4.91 3.21 8.19
CA VAL A 72 6.20 3.05 7.52
C VAL A 72 6.38 4.14 6.45
N GLY A 73 7.57 4.73 6.39
CA GLY A 73 7.98 5.68 5.36
C GLY A 73 8.40 4.97 4.07
N ALA A 74 9.69 4.70 3.91
CA ALA A 74 10.22 3.89 2.81
C ALA A 74 11.52 3.22 3.27
N MET A 75 11.84 2.01 2.82
CA MET A 75 13.08 1.32 3.21
C MET A 75 13.85 0.86 1.97
N ASP A 76 15.16 1.13 1.92
CA ASP A 76 16.00 0.72 0.79
C ASP A 76 16.49 -0.71 0.99
N VAL A 77 15.72 -1.69 0.49
CA VAL A 77 16.11 -3.10 0.62
C VAL A 77 17.21 -3.49 -0.36
N ALA A 78 17.35 -2.77 -1.48
CA ALA A 78 18.26 -3.13 -2.56
C ALA A 78 19.74 -2.90 -2.19
N GLN A 79 20.01 -1.94 -1.31
CA GLN A 79 21.37 -1.63 -0.84
C GLN A 79 21.83 -2.52 0.32
N ILE A 80 20.95 -3.36 0.89
CA ILE A 80 21.29 -4.25 2.00
C ILE A 80 21.94 -5.52 1.42
N PRO A 81 23.18 -5.86 1.81
CA PRO A 81 23.86 -7.03 1.29
C PRO A 81 23.22 -8.33 1.82
N PRO A 82 23.46 -9.48 1.15
CA PRO A 82 23.03 -10.78 1.65
C PRO A 82 23.45 -11.01 3.11
N GLY A 83 22.49 -11.44 3.94
CA GLY A 83 22.69 -11.61 5.39
C GLY A 83 22.44 -10.36 6.24
N GLY A 84 22.20 -9.17 5.65
CA GLY A 84 21.88 -7.93 6.37
C GLY A 84 20.42 -7.78 6.81
N GLY A 85 19.56 -8.72 6.43
CA GLY A 85 18.11 -8.71 6.67
C GLY A 85 17.30 -8.14 5.50
N ASP A 86 15.98 -8.33 5.54
CA ASP A 86 15.03 -7.70 4.61
C ASP A 86 13.93 -7.07 5.46
N PRO A 87 14.06 -5.78 5.81
CA PRO A 87 13.23 -5.19 6.86
C PRO A 87 11.73 -5.18 6.49
N LEU A 88 11.38 -5.12 5.20
CA LEU A 88 9.99 -5.22 4.75
C LEU A 88 9.46 -6.65 4.86
N ARG A 89 10.26 -7.64 4.45
CA ARG A 89 9.89 -9.06 4.63
C ARG A 89 9.81 -9.43 6.11
N ASP A 90 10.77 -8.98 6.90
CA ASP A 90 10.83 -9.20 8.35
C ASP A 90 9.62 -8.56 9.03
N LEU A 91 9.20 -7.37 8.60
CA LEU A 91 7.96 -6.73 9.07
C LEU A 91 6.73 -7.57 8.70
N ARG A 92 6.63 -8.01 7.45
CA ARG A 92 5.48 -8.79 6.95
C ARG A 92 5.31 -10.12 7.67
N VAL A 93 6.40 -10.87 7.80
CA VAL A 93 6.44 -12.15 8.50
C VAL A 93 6.23 -11.95 10.00
N GLY A 94 6.94 -11.00 10.59
CA GLY A 94 6.91 -10.75 12.03
C GLY A 94 5.54 -10.27 12.53
N LEU A 95 4.83 -9.45 11.75
CA LEU A 95 3.47 -8.99 12.03
C LEU A 95 2.39 -9.91 11.44
N GLU A 96 2.76 -11.03 10.83
CA GLU A 96 1.82 -12.00 10.25
C GLU A 96 0.82 -11.36 9.25
N VAL A 97 1.29 -10.37 8.49
CA VAL A 97 0.49 -9.66 7.48
C VAL A 97 0.70 -10.27 6.10
N GLY A 98 -0.38 -10.82 5.53
CA GLY A 98 -0.32 -11.64 4.31
C GLY A 98 -0.81 -10.94 3.04
N ALA A 99 -1.47 -9.79 3.18
CA ALA A 99 -2.09 -9.09 2.06
C ALA A 99 -1.79 -7.59 2.09
N SER A 100 -1.27 -7.06 0.99
CA SER A 100 -1.16 -5.62 0.75
C SER A 100 -2.35 -5.14 -0.06
N VAL A 101 -3.10 -4.20 0.50
CA VAL A 101 -4.25 -3.54 -0.11
C VAL A 101 -3.79 -2.21 -0.69
N ARG A 102 -3.94 -2.03 -2.00
CA ARG A 102 -3.43 -0.88 -2.77
C ARG A 102 -4.56 -0.27 -3.63
N PRO A 103 -5.30 0.72 -3.10
CA PRO A 103 -6.29 1.45 -3.88
C PRO A 103 -5.63 2.28 -4.99
N SER A 104 -6.24 2.32 -6.17
CA SER A 104 -5.81 3.13 -7.31
C SER A 104 -7.02 3.71 -8.02
N ARG A 105 -7.10 5.04 -8.07
CA ARG A 105 -8.25 5.74 -8.64
C ARG A 105 -7.87 7.03 -9.34
N THR A 106 -8.54 7.34 -10.45
CA THR A 106 -8.40 8.65 -11.10
C THR A 106 -8.87 9.75 -10.15
N ILE A 107 -8.07 10.81 -10.02
CA ILE A 107 -8.36 11.93 -9.12
C ILE A 107 -8.65 13.19 -9.95
N PRO A 108 -9.80 13.87 -9.73
CA PRO A 108 -10.07 15.15 -10.36
C PRO A 108 -8.93 16.15 -10.17
N GLY A 109 -8.53 16.83 -11.25
CA GLY A 109 -7.39 17.74 -11.27
C GLY A 109 -6.07 17.11 -11.75
N ILE A 110 -5.98 15.78 -11.82
CA ILE A 110 -4.84 15.07 -12.43
C ILE A 110 -5.30 14.46 -13.76
N GLU A 111 -4.53 14.72 -14.82
CA GLU A 111 -4.76 14.10 -16.12
C GLU A 111 -4.28 12.65 -16.07
N ALA A 112 -5.22 11.70 -16.21
CA ALA A 112 -4.90 10.29 -16.30
C ALA A 112 -4.65 9.89 -17.76
N PRO A 113 -3.70 8.97 -18.04
CA PRO A 113 -3.40 8.51 -19.39
C PRO A 113 -4.49 7.60 -19.99
N VAL A 114 -5.47 7.19 -19.18
CA VAL A 114 -6.56 6.27 -19.56
C VAL A 114 -7.91 6.78 -19.08
N LYS A 115 -8.98 6.06 -19.44
CA LYS A 115 -10.31 6.28 -18.89
C LYS A 115 -10.30 6.15 -17.36
N LYS A 116 -11.39 6.61 -16.74
CA LYS A 116 -11.58 6.55 -15.29
C LYS A 116 -11.33 5.14 -14.75
N ILE A 117 -10.42 5.05 -13.78
CA ILE A 117 -10.12 3.84 -13.02
C ILE A 117 -10.51 4.05 -11.55
N ASP A 118 -11.08 3.04 -10.91
CA ASP A 118 -11.30 2.97 -9.47
C ASP A 118 -11.26 1.50 -9.05
N CYS A 119 -10.08 1.03 -8.70
CA CYS A 119 -9.85 -0.37 -8.32
C CYS A 119 -9.00 -0.48 -7.05
N VAL A 120 -8.99 -1.67 -6.46
CA VAL A 120 -8.09 -2.04 -5.37
C VAL A 120 -7.32 -3.28 -5.78
N ILE A 121 -5.98 -3.20 -5.71
CA ILE A 121 -5.12 -4.35 -5.89
C ILE A 121 -4.90 -4.97 -4.51
N VAL A 122 -5.24 -6.26 -4.37
CA VAL A 122 -4.92 -7.06 -3.19
C VAL A 122 -3.83 -8.04 -3.57
N ARG A 123 -2.62 -7.75 -3.09
CA ARG A 123 -1.39 -8.48 -3.40
C ARG A 123 -1.02 -9.39 -2.24
N GLU A 124 -0.73 -10.66 -2.53
CA GLU A 124 -0.06 -11.59 -1.61
C GLU A 124 1.39 -11.11 -1.40
N VAL A 125 1.91 -11.01 -0.16
CA VAL A 125 3.22 -10.35 0.09
C VAL A 125 4.28 -11.20 0.80
N THR A 126 4.03 -12.48 1.02
CA THR A 126 4.84 -13.38 1.84
C THR A 126 5.61 -14.44 1.05
N GLU A 127 5.14 -14.82 -0.14
CA GLU A 127 5.73 -15.89 -0.95
C GLU A 127 5.92 -15.49 -2.44
N GLY A 128 5.90 -16.45 -3.35
CA GLY A 128 6.19 -16.27 -4.78
C GLY A 128 7.69 -16.28 -5.07
N LEU A 129 8.12 -15.43 -5.99
CA LEU A 129 9.57 -15.19 -6.24
C LEU A 129 10.21 -14.36 -5.12
N TYR A 130 9.40 -13.70 -4.30
CA TYR A 130 9.85 -12.88 -3.16
C TYR A 130 10.25 -13.74 -1.95
N SER A 131 10.15 -15.06 -2.06
CA SER A 131 10.82 -15.98 -1.14
C SER A 131 12.35 -15.90 -1.23
N ARG A 132 12.90 -15.28 -2.31
CA ARG A 132 14.34 -15.06 -2.54
C ARG A 132 15.18 -16.34 -2.44
N ILE A 133 14.60 -17.46 -2.89
CA ILE A 133 15.29 -18.74 -2.95
C ILE A 133 15.95 -18.80 -4.33
N GLU A 134 17.23 -18.43 -4.37
CA GLU A 134 18.03 -18.39 -5.59
C GLU A 134 19.36 -19.13 -5.37
N TYR A 135 19.85 -19.77 -6.44
CA TYR A 135 21.14 -20.45 -6.42
C TYR A 135 21.72 -20.54 -7.83
N MET A 136 23.05 -20.54 -7.90
CA MET A 136 23.76 -20.87 -9.14
C MET A 136 23.75 -22.38 -9.33
N VAL A 137 23.24 -22.86 -10.45
CA VAL A 137 23.32 -24.27 -10.86
C VAL A 137 24.75 -24.59 -11.31
N ASN A 138 25.38 -23.65 -12.01
CA ASN A 138 26.79 -23.62 -12.42
C ASN A 138 27.20 -22.15 -12.66
N GLU A 139 28.42 -21.90 -13.14
CA GLU A 139 28.95 -20.53 -13.33
C GLU A 139 28.10 -19.64 -14.25
N ASP A 140 27.39 -20.24 -15.22
CA ASP A 140 26.63 -19.52 -16.25
C ASP A 140 25.10 -19.67 -16.11
N THR A 141 24.62 -20.30 -15.04
CA THR A 141 23.19 -20.62 -14.87
C THR A 141 22.71 -20.32 -13.46
N ALA A 142 21.78 -19.37 -13.32
CA ALA A 142 21.07 -19.07 -12.09
C ALA A 142 19.67 -19.69 -12.10
N CYS A 143 19.19 -20.13 -10.93
CA CYS A 143 17.83 -20.61 -10.71
C CYS A 143 17.16 -19.81 -9.60
N ALA A 144 15.87 -19.52 -9.77
CA ALA A 144 15.01 -18.95 -8.74
C ALA A 144 13.79 -19.86 -8.53
N VAL A 145 13.40 -20.07 -7.27
CA VAL A 145 12.24 -20.89 -6.91
C VAL A 145 11.04 -19.99 -6.65
N ARG A 146 9.95 -20.22 -7.39
CA ARG A 146 8.65 -19.62 -7.11
C ARG A 146 7.82 -20.55 -6.23
N LEU A 147 7.60 -20.14 -4.97
CA LEU A 147 6.79 -20.89 -4.01
C LEU A 147 5.36 -20.33 -3.96
N ILE A 148 4.34 -21.19 -4.04
CA ILE A 148 2.95 -20.81 -3.77
C ILE A 148 2.35 -21.82 -2.79
N THR A 149 1.66 -21.34 -1.76
CA THR A 149 0.99 -22.16 -0.75
C THR A 149 -0.50 -21.84 -0.69
N ARG A 150 -1.29 -22.87 -0.35
CA ARG A 150 -2.74 -22.72 -0.13
C ARG A 150 -3.04 -21.72 0.99
N GLY A 151 -2.26 -21.77 2.07
CA GLY A 151 -2.46 -20.90 3.24
C GLY A 151 -2.35 -19.41 2.92
N ALA A 152 -1.26 -18.99 2.25
CA ALA A 152 -1.11 -17.59 1.85
C ALA A 152 -2.18 -17.19 0.82
N SER A 153 -2.39 -18.03 -0.20
CA SER A 153 -3.40 -17.81 -1.24
C SER A 153 -4.81 -17.60 -0.67
N SER A 154 -5.27 -18.47 0.24
CA SER A 154 -6.59 -18.37 0.87
C SER A 154 -6.72 -17.15 1.79
N LYS A 155 -5.66 -16.78 2.54
CA LYS A 155 -5.67 -15.58 3.39
C LYS A 155 -5.80 -14.31 2.56
N THR A 156 -4.99 -14.16 1.52
CA THR A 156 -5.06 -13.00 0.61
C THR A 156 -6.37 -12.97 -0.17
N ALA A 157 -6.91 -14.13 -0.56
CA ALA A 157 -8.23 -14.22 -1.18
C ALA A 157 -9.33 -13.69 -0.25
N ASN A 158 -9.35 -14.11 1.01
CA ASN A 158 -10.32 -13.60 1.99
C ASN A 158 -10.25 -12.08 2.11
N MET A 159 -9.04 -11.51 2.19
CA MET A 159 -8.86 -10.06 2.19
C MET A 159 -9.45 -9.40 0.93
N ALA A 160 -9.24 -9.97 -0.26
CA ALA A 160 -9.80 -9.43 -1.50
C ALA A 160 -11.33 -9.42 -1.52
N PHE A 161 -11.97 -10.50 -1.09
CA PHE A 161 -13.43 -10.57 -1.00
C PHE A 161 -13.99 -9.62 0.06
N GLN A 162 -13.30 -9.44 1.20
CA GLN A 162 -13.65 -8.44 2.21
C GLN A 162 -13.55 -7.01 1.64
N GLN A 163 -12.48 -6.70 0.91
CA GLN A 163 -12.30 -5.40 0.27
C GLN A 163 -13.40 -5.11 -0.78
N ALA A 164 -13.85 -6.11 -1.54
CA ALA A 164 -14.96 -5.95 -2.48
C ALA A 164 -16.27 -5.57 -1.75
N ILE A 165 -16.56 -6.22 -0.62
CA ILE A 165 -17.73 -5.89 0.22
C ILE A 165 -17.61 -4.50 0.84
N GLU A 166 -16.45 -4.17 1.42
CA GLU A 166 -16.21 -2.86 2.05
C GLU A 166 -16.38 -1.71 1.06
N ARG A 167 -15.92 -1.88 -0.18
CA ARG A 167 -16.08 -0.90 -1.25
C ARG A 167 -17.54 -0.67 -1.59
N GLN A 168 -18.34 -1.73 -1.68
CA GLN A 168 -19.78 -1.64 -1.98
C GLN A 168 -20.57 -0.88 -0.91
N ASN A 169 -20.11 -0.92 0.35
CA ASN A 169 -20.73 -0.19 1.47
C ASN A 169 -20.42 1.31 1.49
N ARG A 170 -19.53 1.80 0.62
CA ARG A 170 -19.21 3.23 0.54
C ARG A 170 -20.32 3.96 -0.22
N VAL A 171 -20.66 5.16 0.26
CA VAL A 171 -21.72 6.02 -0.33
C VAL A 171 -21.50 6.31 -1.82
N ASN A 172 -20.24 6.32 -2.26
CA ASN A 172 -19.84 6.66 -3.64
C ASN A 172 -19.18 5.47 -4.36
N SER A 173 -19.66 4.24 -4.17
CA SER A 173 -19.16 3.09 -4.94
C SER A 173 -19.45 3.30 -6.43
N GLU A 174 -18.40 3.28 -7.26
CA GLU A 174 -18.52 3.35 -8.71
C GLU A 174 -19.04 2.03 -9.30
N HIS A 175 -18.72 0.93 -8.64
CA HIS A 175 -19.14 -0.41 -9.03
C HIS A 175 -20.51 -0.73 -8.43
N LYS A 176 -21.42 -1.24 -9.27
CA LYS A 176 -22.79 -1.63 -8.86
C LYS A 176 -22.84 -3.03 -8.26
N THR A 177 -21.91 -3.89 -8.68
CA THR A 177 -21.77 -5.26 -8.20
C THR A 177 -20.32 -5.43 -7.75
N PRO A 178 -20.06 -5.90 -6.51
CA PRO A 178 -18.70 -6.15 -6.05
C PRO A 178 -18.11 -7.30 -6.85
N LYS A 179 -16.86 -7.16 -7.31
CA LYS A 179 -16.19 -8.14 -8.16
C LYS A 179 -14.73 -8.34 -7.80
N VAL A 180 -14.30 -9.60 -7.74
CA VAL A 180 -12.91 -10.01 -7.57
C VAL A 180 -12.41 -10.69 -8.85
N THR A 181 -11.38 -10.10 -9.46
CA THR A 181 -10.65 -10.65 -10.60
C THR A 181 -9.33 -11.26 -10.12
N ALA A 182 -9.20 -12.58 -10.13
CA ALA A 182 -7.97 -13.28 -9.75
C ALA A 182 -7.01 -13.43 -10.92
N VAL A 183 -5.79 -12.92 -10.77
CA VAL A 183 -4.80 -12.82 -11.85
C VAL A 183 -3.79 -13.97 -11.82
N HIS A 184 -3.51 -14.55 -12.99
CA HIS A 184 -2.68 -15.75 -13.11
C HIS A 184 -1.90 -15.84 -14.44
N LYS A 185 -1.02 -16.84 -14.56
CA LYS A 185 -0.31 -17.28 -15.77
C LYS A 185 -0.34 -18.81 -15.91
N VAL A 186 -1.45 -19.48 -15.57
CA VAL A 186 -1.61 -20.95 -15.66
C VAL A 186 -1.17 -21.59 -17.00
N GLY A 187 -1.20 -20.86 -18.12
CA GLY A 187 -0.65 -21.34 -19.40
C GLY A 187 0.84 -21.70 -19.34
N ALA A 188 1.60 -21.03 -18.46
CA ALA A 188 3.00 -21.33 -18.16
C ALA A 188 3.19 -21.97 -16.78
N LEU A 189 2.42 -21.52 -15.78
CA LEU A 189 2.60 -21.85 -14.36
C LEU A 189 1.47 -22.77 -13.85
N LYS A 190 1.31 -23.94 -14.48
CA LYS A 190 0.18 -24.85 -14.24
C LYS A 190 -0.02 -25.22 -12.76
N LEU A 191 1.07 -25.53 -12.05
CA LEU A 191 0.99 -25.99 -10.66
C LEU A 191 0.84 -24.83 -9.68
N THR A 192 1.73 -23.83 -9.76
CA THR A 192 1.76 -22.73 -8.79
C THR A 192 0.56 -21.81 -8.93
N ASP A 193 0.20 -21.40 -10.16
CA ASP A 193 -1.02 -20.60 -10.36
C ASP A 193 -2.29 -21.43 -10.33
N GLY A 194 -2.21 -22.72 -10.66
CA GLY A 194 -3.33 -23.65 -10.48
C GLY A 194 -3.75 -23.74 -9.02
N LEU A 195 -2.78 -23.94 -8.12
CA LEU A 195 -3.02 -23.97 -6.67
C LEU A 195 -3.56 -22.64 -6.14
N PHE A 196 -3.01 -21.51 -6.61
CA PHE A 196 -3.53 -20.19 -6.27
C PHE A 196 -5.01 -20.06 -6.65
N LEU A 197 -5.37 -20.32 -7.91
CA LEU A 197 -6.75 -20.21 -8.38
C LEU A 197 -7.71 -21.17 -7.67
N GLU A 198 -7.28 -22.41 -7.39
CA GLU A 198 -8.06 -23.37 -6.61
C GLU A 198 -8.38 -22.81 -5.22
N SER A 199 -7.37 -22.26 -4.54
CA SER A 199 -7.53 -21.64 -3.22
C SER A 199 -8.48 -20.44 -3.25
N VAL A 200 -8.36 -19.56 -4.26
CA VAL A 200 -9.28 -18.43 -4.44
C VAL A 200 -10.70 -18.90 -4.71
N LYS A 201 -10.86 -19.94 -5.53
CA LYS A 201 -12.17 -20.50 -5.86
C LYS A 201 -12.85 -21.07 -4.63
N GLU A 202 -12.13 -21.80 -3.78
CA GLU A 202 -12.64 -22.31 -2.50
C GLU A 202 -13.13 -21.17 -1.60
N VAL A 203 -12.34 -20.10 -1.47
CA VAL A 203 -12.73 -18.92 -0.68
C VAL A 203 -13.97 -18.24 -1.25
N SER A 204 -14.07 -18.13 -2.59
CA SER A 204 -15.21 -17.47 -3.26
C SER A 204 -16.57 -18.06 -2.88
N LEU A 205 -16.63 -19.34 -2.50
CA LEU A 205 -17.86 -20.01 -2.08
C LEU A 205 -18.47 -19.41 -0.80
N ASN A 206 -17.65 -18.75 0.03
CA ASN A 206 -18.11 -18.05 1.23
C ASN A 206 -18.66 -16.64 0.94
N TYR A 207 -18.53 -16.15 -0.29
CA TYR A 207 -18.91 -14.80 -0.71
C TYR A 207 -19.83 -14.83 -1.94
N PRO A 208 -21.03 -15.46 -1.86
CA PRO A 208 -21.90 -15.68 -3.02
C PRO A 208 -22.42 -14.40 -3.69
N ASN A 209 -22.33 -13.26 -3.00
CA ASN A 209 -22.76 -11.94 -3.51
C ASN A 209 -21.63 -11.16 -4.20
N VAL A 210 -20.43 -11.72 -4.30
CA VAL A 210 -19.28 -11.11 -4.98
C VAL A 210 -19.01 -11.89 -6.26
N GLU A 211 -19.02 -11.20 -7.39
CA GLU A 211 -18.66 -11.81 -8.67
C GLU A 211 -17.19 -12.25 -8.64
N TYR A 212 -16.93 -13.47 -9.10
CA TYR A 212 -15.58 -14.02 -9.18
C TYR A 212 -15.23 -14.38 -10.62
N GLU A 213 -14.15 -13.80 -11.12
CA GLU A 213 -13.59 -14.12 -12.42
C GLU A 213 -12.06 -14.28 -12.35
N THR A 214 -11.47 -14.79 -13.42
CA THR A 214 -10.02 -14.90 -13.55
C THR A 214 -9.54 -14.20 -14.82
N ARG A 215 -8.29 -13.73 -14.79
CA ARG A 215 -7.63 -13.14 -15.97
C ARG A 215 -6.16 -13.57 -16.04
N ASN A 216 -5.67 -13.75 -17.26
CA ASN A 216 -4.23 -13.88 -17.49
C ASN A 216 -3.56 -12.53 -17.16
N ILE A 217 -2.39 -12.52 -16.54
CA ILE A 217 -1.64 -11.30 -16.18
C ILE A 217 -1.38 -10.38 -17.38
N ASP A 218 -1.10 -10.92 -18.57
CA ASP A 218 -0.89 -10.11 -19.78
C ASP A 218 -2.18 -9.43 -20.26
N ALA A 219 -3.28 -10.19 -20.32
CA ALA A 219 -4.61 -9.70 -20.65
C ALA A 219 -5.08 -8.66 -19.62
N CYS A 220 -4.91 -8.94 -18.32
CA CYS A 220 -5.24 -8.01 -17.25
C CYS A 220 -4.50 -6.68 -17.41
N ALA A 221 -3.19 -6.70 -17.65
CA ALA A 221 -2.40 -5.48 -17.84
C ALA A 221 -2.85 -4.70 -19.09
N LEU A 222 -3.19 -5.39 -20.19
CA LEU A 222 -3.70 -4.76 -21.41
C LEU A 222 -5.10 -4.16 -21.21
N GLU A 223 -5.99 -4.90 -20.55
CA GLU A 223 -7.36 -4.50 -20.25
C GLU A 223 -7.39 -3.32 -19.28
N MET A 224 -6.47 -3.23 -18.31
CA MET A 224 -6.33 -2.05 -17.45
C MET A 224 -6.04 -0.76 -18.23
N ILE A 225 -5.46 -0.86 -19.43
CA ILE A 225 -5.25 0.30 -20.31
C ILE A 225 -6.51 0.58 -21.16
N ARG A 226 -7.13 -0.47 -21.70
CA ARG A 226 -8.22 -0.36 -22.69
C ARG A 226 -9.59 -0.11 -22.06
N GLU A 227 -9.85 -0.75 -20.93
CA GLU A 227 -11.13 -0.79 -20.21
C GLU A 227 -10.94 -0.83 -18.68
N PRO A 228 -10.17 0.11 -18.09
CA PRO A 228 -9.90 0.17 -16.65
C PRO A 228 -11.16 0.21 -15.79
N GLU A 229 -12.26 0.77 -16.30
CA GLU A 229 -13.54 0.92 -15.60
C GLU A 229 -14.16 -0.41 -15.18
N THR A 230 -13.71 -1.53 -15.75
CA THR A 230 -14.23 -2.88 -15.49
C THR A 230 -13.64 -3.53 -14.23
N PHE A 231 -12.54 -3.01 -13.70
CA PHE A 231 -11.84 -3.61 -12.56
C PHE A 231 -12.30 -3.01 -11.23
N ASP A 232 -12.78 -3.87 -10.33
CA ASP A 232 -13.15 -3.51 -8.96
C ASP A 232 -12.05 -3.93 -7.97
N VAL A 233 -11.95 -5.22 -7.63
CA VAL A 233 -10.83 -5.78 -6.86
C VAL A 233 -10.00 -6.72 -7.72
N ILE A 234 -8.70 -6.44 -7.82
CA ILE A 234 -7.74 -7.29 -8.52
C ILE A 234 -6.93 -8.06 -7.47
N LEU A 235 -7.12 -9.37 -7.41
CA LEU A 235 -6.41 -10.27 -6.49
C LEU A 235 -5.25 -10.94 -7.22
N SER A 236 -4.05 -10.88 -6.65
CA SER A 236 -2.86 -11.41 -7.32
C SER A 236 -1.79 -11.97 -6.38
N THR A 237 -1.03 -12.94 -6.89
CA THR A 237 0.24 -13.40 -6.28
C THR A 237 1.28 -12.28 -6.27
N ASN A 238 2.31 -12.43 -5.42
CA ASN A 238 3.26 -11.37 -5.07
C ASN A 238 3.83 -10.55 -6.24
N THR A 239 4.58 -11.19 -7.15
CA THR A 239 5.23 -10.50 -8.27
C THR A 239 4.23 -9.84 -9.21
N PHE A 240 3.14 -10.53 -9.54
CA PHE A 240 2.11 -10.00 -10.43
C PHE A 240 1.37 -8.83 -9.79
N GLY A 241 1.09 -8.90 -8.49
CA GLY A 241 0.43 -7.84 -7.74
C GLY A 241 1.32 -6.60 -7.61
N ASP A 242 2.63 -6.77 -7.46
CA ASP A 242 3.59 -5.66 -7.47
C ASP A 242 3.48 -4.87 -8.77
N ILE A 243 3.66 -5.56 -9.89
CA ILE A 243 3.64 -4.98 -11.24
C ILE A 243 2.29 -4.32 -11.52
N LEU A 244 1.17 -5.00 -11.27
CA LEU A 244 -0.14 -4.46 -11.55
C LEU A 244 -0.50 -3.26 -10.67
N SER A 245 -0.04 -3.24 -9.41
CA SER A 245 -0.30 -2.09 -8.53
C SER A 245 0.45 -0.84 -8.98
N ASP A 246 1.68 -0.96 -9.48
CA ASP A 246 2.45 0.15 -10.02
C ASP A 246 1.85 0.64 -11.35
N ILE A 247 1.38 -0.28 -12.20
CA ILE A 247 0.62 0.05 -13.40
C ILE A 247 -0.66 0.80 -13.02
N ALA A 248 -1.44 0.31 -12.06
CA ALA A 248 -2.67 0.97 -11.63
C ALA A 248 -2.42 2.38 -11.07
N ALA A 249 -1.35 2.55 -10.29
CA ALA A 249 -0.92 3.86 -9.81
C ALA A 249 -0.56 4.80 -10.96
N GLY A 250 0.26 4.35 -11.91
CA GLY A 250 0.66 5.14 -13.08
C GLY A 250 -0.50 5.50 -14.02
N LEU A 251 -1.47 4.58 -14.18
CA LEU A 251 -2.68 4.80 -14.98
C LEU A 251 -3.71 5.71 -14.30
N SER A 252 -3.60 5.91 -12.98
CA SER A 252 -4.57 6.66 -12.19
C SER A 252 -4.09 8.07 -11.87
N ALA A 253 -3.20 8.21 -10.90
CA ALA A 253 -2.81 9.49 -10.32
C ALA A 253 -1.31 9.62 -10.03
N GLY A 254 -0.53 8.58 -10.32
CA GLY A 254 0.91 8.49 -10.09
C GLY A 254 1.29 7.87 -8.74
N LEU A 255 2.55 7.42 -8.63
CA LEU A 255 3.10 6.77 -7.43
C LEU A 255 3.11 7.70 -6.20
N GLY A 256 3.19 9.02 -6.39
CA GLY A 256 3.10 10.02 -5.32
C GLY A 256 1.75 10.04 -4.59
N LEU A 257 0.73 9.34 -5.12
CA LEU A 257 -0.61 9.19 -4.55
C LEU A 257 -0.99 7.73 -4.25
N ALA A 258 -0.09 6.79 -4.51
CA ALA A 258 -0.34 5.37 -4.31
C ALA A 258 -0.14 5.00 -2.83
N ALA A 259 -1.24 4.89 -2.11
CA ALA A 259 -1.27 4.45 -0.71
C ALA A 259 -1.37 2.93 -0.58
N SER A 260 -0.92 2.39 0.55
CA SER A 260 -1.13 0.97 0.85
C SER A 260 -1.24 0.65 2.34
N GLY A 261 -1.86 -0.50 2.62
CA GLY A 261 -1.86 -1.12 3.94
C GLY A 261 -1.60 -2.62 3.81
N CYS A 262 -0.67 -3.14 4.59
CA CYS A 262 -0.46 -4.57 4.75
C CYS A 262 -1.18 -5.05 6.00
N ILE A 263 -2.17 -5.92 5.80
CA ILE A 263 -3.17 -6.27 6.82
C ILE A 263 -3.09 -7.76 7.10
N GLY A 264 -3.06 -8.10 8.39
CA GLY A 264 -3.18 -9.46 8.92
C GLY A 264 -4.38 -9.56 9.85
N GLU A 265 -4.52 -10.71 10.53
CA GLU A 265 -5.64 -10.94 11.45
C GLU A 265 -5.52 -10.11 12.74
N LYS A 266 -4.29 -9.87 13.21
CA LYS A 266 -4.01 -9.21 14.48
C LYS A 266 -3.30 -7.87 14.33
N TRP A 267 -2.36 -7.77 13.40
CA TRP A 267 -1.57 -6.57 13.18
C TRP A 267 -1.78 -6.03 11.77
N ALA A 268 -1.48 -4.76 11.59
CA ALA A 268 -1.44 -4.10 10.31
C ALA A 268 -0.34 -3.04 10.31
N TYR A 269 0.24 -2.79 9.14
CA TYR A 269 1.11 -1.65 8.93
C TYR A 269 0.73 -0.92 7.64
N PHE A 270 1.00 0.37 7.57
CA PHE A 270 0.61 1.23 6.46
C PHE A 270 1.80 1.95 5.88
N GLU A 271 1.92 1.94 4.56
CA GLU A 271 3.09 2.44 3.84
C GLU A 271 2.70 3.05 2.48
N PRO A 272 3.34 4.14 2.03
CA PRO A 272 3.23 4.54 0.63
C PRO A 272 3.83 3.47 -0.28
N VAL A 273 3.32 3.35 -1.51
CA VAL A 273 3.84 2.38 -2.49
C VAL A 273 5.22 2.78 -3.03
N HIS A 274 5.49 4.09 -3.13
CA HIS A 274 6.76 4.58 -3.68
C HIS A 274 7.97 4.18 -2.82
N GLY A 275 9.14 4.06 -3.47
CA GLY A 275 10.40 3.79 -2.80
C GLY A 275 11.01 5.01 -2.09
N THR A 276 12.34 4.96 -1.90
CA THR A 276 13.12 5.93 -1.12
C THR A 276 13.50 7.20 -1.89
N ALA A 277 13.33 7.22 -3.22
CA ALA A 277 13.61 8.36 -4.11
C ALA A 277 14.91 9.12 -3.76
N PRO A 278 16.08 8.44 -3.81
CA PRO A 278 17.35 9.00 -3.32
C PRO A 278 17.81 10.26 -4.07
N ASP A 279 17.34 10.44 -5.30
CA ASP A 279 17.60 11.61 -6.14
C ASP A 279 16.96 12.90 -5.60
N ILE A 280 15.90 12.81 -4.79
CA ILE A 280 15.20 13.95 -4.19
C ILE A 280 15.22 13.97 -2.65
N ALA A 281 15.78 12.94 -2.01
CA ALA A 281 15.91 12.87 -0.56
C ALA A 281 16.67 14.07 0.02
N GLY A 282 16.15 14.62 1.12
CA GLY A 282 16.68 15.79 1.82
C GLY A 282 16.34 17.14 1.18
N LYS A 283 15.61 17.16 0.05
CA LYS A 283 15.30 18.40 -0.68
C LYS A 283 13.96 19.03 -0.29
N GLY A 284 13.10 18.34 0.47
CA GLY A 284 11.80 18.86 0.90
C GLY A 284 10.78 19.00 -0.24
N ILE A 285 10.97 18.25 -1.33
CA ILE A 285 10.12 18.33 -2.55
C ILE A 285 9.38 17.02 -2.85
N ALA A 286 9.53 15.99 -2.01
CA ALA A 286 8.79 14.74 -2.14
C ALA A 286 7.28 14.98 -1.99
N ASN A 287 6.47 14.26 -2.75
CA ASN A 287 5.01 14.30 -2.59
C ASN A 287 4.60 13.52 -1.33
N PRO A 288 4.02 14.17 -0.29
CA PRO A 288 3.67 13.48 0.94
C PRO A 288 2.34 12.72 0.86
N CYS A 289 1.59 12.88 -0.24
CA CYS A 289 0.20 12.46 -0.30
C CYS A 289 -0.01 10.95 -0.20
N ALA A 290 0.84 10.12 -0.82
CA ALA A 290 0.78 8.66 -0.66
C ALA A 290 0.94 8.24 0.81
N SER A 291 1.87 8.86 1.54
CA SER A 291 2.07 8.58 2.97
C SER A 291 0.87 9.06 3.81
N ILE A 292 0.34 10.25 3.51
CA ILE A 292 -0.84 10.81 4.20
C ILE A 292 -2.08 9.94 3.96
N LEU A 293 -2.29 9.47 2.72
CA LEU A 293 -3.39 8.58 2.36
C LEU A 293 -3.22 7.19 3.01
N SER A 294 -2.00 6.70 3.14
CA SER A 294 -1.71 5.46 3.89
C SER A 294 -2.01 5.63 5.38
N ALA A 295 -1.69 6.80 5.94
CA ALA A 295 -2.10 7.15 7.30
C ALA A 295 -3.63 7.25 7.44
N ALA A 296 -4.36 7.70 6.40
CA ALA A 296 -5.81 7.66 6.40
C ALA A 296 -6.35 6.21 6.41
N MET A 297 -5.73 5.30 5.64
CA MET A 297 -6.04 3.86 5.70
C MET A 297 -5.82 3.29 7.10
N MET A 298 -4.74 3.69 7.79
CA MET A 298 -4.47 3.33 9.18
C MET A 298 -5.57 3.81 10.13
N VAL A 299 -5.96 5.08 10.03
CA VAL A 299 -7.03 5.67 10.85
C VAL A 299 -8.35 4.94 10.63
N ARG A 300 -8.65 4.54 9.38
CA ARG A 300 -9.84 3.73 9.08
C ARG A 300 -9.77 2.34 9.74
N HIS A 301 -8.61 1.70 9.68
CA HIS A 301 -8.38 0.39 10.31
C HIS A 301 -8.53 0.44 11.84
N LEU A 302 -8.18 1.56 12.47
CA LEU A 302 -8.37 1.80 13.91
C LEU A 302 -9.85 2.08 14.31
N GLY A 303 -10.78 2.06 13.35
CA GLY A 303 -12.20 2.27 13.57
C GLY A 303 -12.68 3.72 13.36
N GLU A 304 -11.78 4.63 13.00
CA GLU A 304 -12.05 6.07 12.92
C GLU A 304 -12.40 6.50 11.48
N ALA A 305 -13.35 5.80 10.86
CA ALA A 305 -13.68 5.93 9.43
C ALA A 305 -14.02 7.37 8.99
N ASN A 306 -14.76 8.12 9.82
CA ASN A 306 -15.09 9.52 9.53
C ASN A 306 -13.84 10.40 9.46
N CYS A 307 -12.87 10.20 10.37
CA CYS A 307 -11.62 10.94 10.36
C CYS A 307 -10.76 10.58 9.15
N ALA A 308 -10.73 9.29 8.76
CA ALA A 308 -10.07 8.84 7.55
C ALA A 308 -10.67 9.49 6.29
N ASP A 309 -12.01 9.52 6.19
CA ASP A 309 -12.73 10.19 5.09
C ASP A 309 -12.38 11.68 5.02
N VAL A 310 -12.24 12.36 6.17
CA VAL A 310 -11.83 13.77 6.20
C VAL A 310 -10.42 13.96 5.63
N ILE A 311 -9.45 13.11 5.99
CA ILE A 311 -8.09 13.18 5.45
C ILE A 311 -8.09 12.92 3.94
N GLU A 312 -8.71 11.82 3.49
CA GLU A 312 -8.78 11.46 2.06
C GLU A 312 -9.41 12.58 1.23
N ASN A 313 -10.56 13.10 1.69
CA ASN A 313 -11.25 14.18 0.99
C ASN A 313 -10.47 15.50 1.00
N ALA A 314 -9.68 15.77 2.03
CA ALA A 314 -8.83 16.95 2.06
C ALA A 314 -7.70 16.84 1.03
N VAL A 315 -7.01 15.70 0.97
CA VAL A 315 -5.97 15.44 -0.06
C VAL A 315 -6.54 15.62 -1.47
N TYR A 316 -7.68 14.99 -1.77
CA TYR A 316 -8.30 15.10 -3.09
C TYR A 316 -8.81 16.52 -3.40
N SER A 317 -9.34 17.24 -2.41
CA SER A 317 -9.78 18.63 -2.59
C SER A 317 -8.61 19.55 -2.94
N VAL A 318 -7.47 19.42 -2.25
CA VAL A 318 -6.26 20.22 -2.52
C VAL A 318 -5.73 19.95 -3.93
N ILE A 319 -5.65 18.68 -4.32
CA ILE A 319 -5.22 18.28 -5.67
C ILE A 319 -6.16 18.85 -6.74
N ASN A 320 -7.47 18.72 -6.53
CA ASN A 320 -8.48 19.19 -7.48
C ASN A 320 -8.49 20.71 -7.64
N LYS A 321 -8.26 21.47 -6.56
CA LYS A 321 -8.08 22.94 -6.63
C LYS A 321 -6.87 23.34 -7.48
N GLY A 322 -5.85 22.49 -7.54
CA GLY A 322 -4.70 22.66 -8.44
C GLY A 322 -3.69 23.75 -8.07
N ASN A 323 -3.95 24.56 -7.04
CA ASN A 323 -3.08 25.68 -6.65
C ASN A 323 -1.73 25.25 -6.05
N ILE A 324 -1.72 24.13 -5.32
CA ILE A 324 -0.54 23.59 -4.64
C ILE A 324 -0.26 22.20 -5.21
N ARG A 325 0.86 22.06 -5.94
CA ARG A 325 1.30 20.81 -6.56
C ARG A 325 2.80 20.61 -6.38
N THR A 326 3.20 19.42 -5.98
CA THR A 326 4.60 18.98 -5.93
C THR A 326 5.14 18.71 -7.33
N GLY A 327 6.45 18.48 -7.46
CA GLY A 327 7.11 18.37 -8.76
C GLY A 327 6.59 17.23 -9.64
N ASP A 328 6.27 16.09 -9.04
CA ASP A 328 5.66 14.92 -9.70
C ASP A 328 4.25 15.19 -10.25
N LEU A 329 3.54 16.18 -9.69
CA LEU A 329 2.25 16.66 -10.16
C LEU A 329 2.37 17.89 -11.09
N GLY A 330 3.58 18.21 -11.56
CA GLY A 330 3.85 19.31 -12.48
C GLY A 330 3.94 20.69 -11.81
N GLY A 331 4.07 20.75 -10.48
CA GLY A 331 4.17 22.01 -9.73
C GLY A 331 5.55 22.27 -9.14
N LYS A 332 5.61 23.18 -8.16
CA LYS A 332 6.85 23.60 -7.45
C LYS A 332 6.68 23.65 -5.93
N ALA A 333 5.57 23.15 -5.41
CA ALA A 333 5.32 23.13 -3.98
C ALA A 333 6.26 22.15 -3.29
N THR A 334 6.69 22.52 -2.08
CA THR A 334 7.42 21.66 -1.16
C THR A 334 6.47 20.69 -0.45
N SER A 335 7.01 19.61 0.11
CA SER A 335 6.27 18.66 0.96
C SER A 335 5.56 19.39 2.11
N LYS A 336 6.23 20.40 2.68
CA LYS A 336 5.68 21.24 3.75
C LYS A 336 4.49 22.08 3.28
N GLN A 337 4.58 22.73 2.12
CA GLN A 337 3.48 23.54 1.58
C GLN A 337 2.25 22.68 1.28
N MET A 338 2.45 21.52 0.64
CA MET A 338 1.36 20.57 0.37
C MET A 338 0.68 20.12 1.68
N THR A 339 1.48 19.75 2.68
CA THR A 339 0.98 19.31 4.00
C THR A 339 0.19 20.40 4.72
N THR A 340 0.68 21.65 4.71
CA THR A 340 -0.02 22.78 5.32
C THR A 340 -1.38 23.00 4.67
N GLU A 341 -1.45 23.01 3.32
CA GLU A 341 -2.72 23.20 2.61
C GLU A 341 -3.72 22.08 2.92
N ILE A 342 -3.26 20.82 3.04
CA ILE A 342 -4.10 19.69 3.44
C ILE A 342 -4.65 19.88 4.86
N ILE A 343 -3.81 20.30 5.83
CA ILE A 343 -4.25 20.58 7.21
C ILE A 343 -5.25 21.74 7.25
N GLU A 344 -5.04 22.78 6.46
CA GLU A 344 -5.99 23.89 6.33
C GLU A 344 -7.32 23.44 5.72
N GLU A 345 -7.30 22.52 4.77
CA GLU A 345 -8.52 21.94 4.20
C GLU A 345 -9.30 21.09 5.21
N ILE A 346 -8.59 20.27 6.01
CA ILE A 346 -9.19 19.48 7.11
C ILE A 346 -9.89 20.39 8.11
N THR A 347 -9.21 21.46 8.52
CA THR A 347 -9.72 22.36 9.57
C THR A 347 -10.80 23.34 9.09
N ARG A 348 -10.82 23.69 7.78
CA ARG A 348 -11.86 24.56 7.20
C ARG A 348 -13.24 23.93 7.18
N LYS A 349 -13.36 22.64 6.87
CA LYS A 349 -14.66 21.93 6.75
C LYS A 349 -15.39 21.71 8.08
N THR A 350 -14.78 22.08 9.21
CA THR A 350 -15.34 21.91 10.56
C THR A 350 -15.78 23.23 11.20
N LYS A 351 -15.56 24.37 10.53
CA LYS A 351 -16.09 25.69 10.93
C LYS A 351 -17.42 25.97 10.24
#